data_AF-A0A7L3FVG0-F1
#
_entry.id   AF-A0A7L3FVG0-F1
#
_cell.length_a   1.000
_cell.length_b   1.000
_cell.length_c   1.000
_cell.angle_alpha   90.00
_cell.angle_beta   90.00
_cell.angle_gamma   90.00
#
_symmetry.space_group_name_H-M   'P 1'
#
loop_
_entity.id
_entity.type
_entity.pdbx_description
1 polymer ?
#
loop_
_entity_poly.entity_id
_entity_poly.type
_entity_poly.pdbx_seq_one_letter_code
_entity_poly.pdbx_strand_id
1 'polypeptide(L)'
;GAPGAARGPLLAAAEVLALDDEEEDLEVFSKDASLTEVNSFSPSVPISPSSMINQYKFEDEPELRDLFITVDDPESHITAIETFITYRVVTKTSRGEFDSSEYEVRRRYQDFLWLKSKLEEAHPTLIIPPLPEKFIMKGMVERFSDEFIETRRKALHKFLNRIADHPTLTFNEDFKVFLTAQAWELSSHKKQGPGLLSRMGQTVRAVASSVRGGVKNRPEMFTEINSYMETFSQKINVLDKIAHRIYKEEKEYFNEMKEYGPIHTLWSASEEDIADSLKGVASCIDKCCKATEKRMAGLSENLLPILHEYVLYSEILMGVLKRRDQIQGELDSKVDALANKKAEKDLFSEEIGKLEDKVECANNALKADWDRWKQNMQCDMRSTFTNVAEKNLRYYEECLATWESFLASQTVDLHVEEDSEDRP
;
A
#
# COMPACT_ATOMS: atom_id res chain seq x y z
N GLY A 1 -15.12 -25.49 69.01
CA GLY A 1 -14.59 -26.34 67.93
C GLY A 1 -15.72 -26.65 66.98
N ALA A 2 -15.47 -26.47 65.68
CA ALA A 2 -16.32 -26.96 64.57
C ALA A 2 -16.41 -28.52 64.57
N PRO A 3 -17.11 -29.22 63.65
CA PRO A 3 -17.77 -28.77 62.41
C PRO A 3 -19.12 -29.47 62.05
N GLY A 4 -19.71 -29.08 60.92
CA GLY A 4 -20.79 -29.81 60.23
C GLY A 4 -21.31 -29.08 59.00
N ALA A 5 -20.82 -29.45 57.81
CA ALA A 5 -21.05 -28.79 56.53
C ALA A 5 -22.19 -29.44 55.71
N ALA A 6 -22.91 -28.65 54.89
CA ALA A 6 -23.11 -28.89 53.45
C ALA A 6 -23.86 -27.70 52.78
N ARG A 7 -23.36 -27.30 51.61
CA ARG A 7 -23.63 -26.08 50.85
C ARG A 7 -24.68 -26.30 49.75
N GLY A 8 -25.47 -25.25 49.46
CA GLY A 8 -26.22 -25.05 48.21
C GLY A 8 -25.42 -24.25 47.15
N PRO A 9 -25.95 -24.08 45.92
CA PRO A 9 -25.15 -23.95 44.71
C PRO A 9 -24.68 -22.52 44.35
N LEU A 10 -23.57 -22.51 43.61
CA LEU A 10 -22.80 -21.36 43.10
C LEU A 10 -23.54 -20.61 41.97
N LEU A 11 -23.65 -19.28 42.12
CA LEU A 11 -23.78 -18.32 41.02
C LEU A 11 -22.37 -17.81 40.68
N ALA A 12 -21.90 -18.06 39.46
CA ALA A 12 -20.63 -17.58 38.97
C ALA A 12 -20.74 -16.09 38.57
N ALA A 13 -19.91 -15.26 39.20
CA ALA A 13 -19.70 -13.87 38.83
C ALA A 13 -18.88 -13.79 37.53
N ALA A 14 -19.31 -12.90 36.62
CA ALA A 14 -18.54 -12.52 35.45
C ALA A 14 -17.41 -11.58 35.88
N GLU A 15 -16.17 -12.01 35.67
CA GLU A 15 -14.97 -11.23 35.90
C GLU A 15 -14.69 -10.39 34.65
N VAL A 16 -14.84 -9.08 34.78
CA VAL A 16 -14.52 -8.09 33.75
C VAL A 16 -13.01 -7.93 33.75
N LEU A 17 -12.34 -8.45 32.71
CA LEU A 17 -10.94 -8.16 32.46
C LEU A 17 -10.84 -6.81 31.74
N ALA A 18 -10.38 -5.81 32.49
CA ALA A 18 -9.97 -4.51 31.99
C ALA A 18 -8.86 -4.68 30.94
N LEU A 19 -9.03 -4.03 29.80
CA LEU A 19 -7.96 -3.83 28.82
C LEU A 19 -7.27 -2.52 29.20
N ASP A 20 -5.96 -2.59 29.43
CA ASP A 20 -5.10 -1.43 29.67
C ASP A 20 -5.09 -0.53 28.42
N ASP A 21 -5.66 0.66 28.57
CA ASP A 21 -5.50 1.80 27.67
C ASP A 21 -4.19 2.51 28.02
N GLU A 22 -3.13 2.27 27.25
CA GLU A 22 -1.93 3.11 27.26
C GLU A 22 -2.11 4.18 26.17
N GLU A 23 -2.68 5.32 26.56
CA GLU A 23 -2.64 6.57 25.79
C GLU A 23 -1.22 7.17 25.87
N GLU A 24 -0.43 7.05 24.80
CA GLU A 24 0.79 7.87 24.65
C GLU A 24 0.41 9.24 24.05
N ASP A 25 0.51 10.26 24.89
CA ASP A 25 0.35 11.68 24.58
C ASP A 25 1.27 12.14 23.44
N LEU A 26 0.68 12.59 22.33
CA LEU A 26 1.39 13.33 21.28
C LEU A 26 1.39 14.82 21.62
N GLU A 27 2.36 15.26 22.41
CA GLU A 27 2.64 16.69 22.61
C GLU A 27 3.09 17.34 21.29
N VAL A 28 2.23 18.23 20.79
CA VAL A 28 2.45 19.09 19.63
C VAL A 28 3.56 20.08 19.94
N PHE A 29 4.70 19.97 19.24
CA PHE A 29 5.73 21.00 19.25
C PHE A 29 5.22 22.26 18.55
N SER A 30 4.77 23.22 19.35
CA SER A 30 4.76 24.64 18.99
C SER A 30 5.97 25.30 19.65
N LYS A 31 6.93 25.76 18.84
CA LYS A 31 7.79 26.88 19.27
C LYS A 31 8.37 27.65 18.09
N ASP A 32 8.12 28.94 18.18
CA ASP A 32 8.59 30.04 17.34
C ASP A 32 10.06 29.95 16.92
N ALA A 33 10.29 30.26 15.65
CA ALA A 33 11.52 30.89 15.20
C ALA A 33 11.15 32.10 14.34
N SER A 34 11.23 33.27 14.98
CA SER A 34 11.16 34.58 14.34
C SER A 34 12.43 34.82 13.53
N LEU A 35 12.27 35.19 12.25
CA LEU A 35 13.31 35.89 11.48
C LEU A 35 12.66 36.92 10.54
N THR A 36 12.67 38.15 11.04
CA THR A 36 12.94 39.44 10.36
C THR A 36 12.61 39.62 8.88
N GLU A 37 11.71 40.58 8.66
CA GLU A 37 11.46 41.35 7.45
C GLU A 37 12.72 41.86 6.74
N VAL A 38 12.77 41.75 5.41
CA VAL A 38 13.39 42.76 4.56
C VAL A 38 12.63 42.90 3.23
N ASN A 39 12.27 44.15 2.93
CA ASN A 39 11.55 44.67 1.77
C ASN A 39 11.97 44.12 0.39
N SER A 40 11.00 43.99 -0.53
CA SER A 40 10.80 44.97 -1.63
C SER A 40 9.62 44.58 -2.53
N PHE A 41 8.53 45.34 -2.42
CA PHE A 41 7.46 45.37 -3.41
C PHE A 41 7.89 46.21 -4.63
N SER A 42 7.63 45.69 -5.83
CA SER A 42 7.52 46.49 -7.06
C SER A 42 6.30 45.96 -7.83
N PRO A 43 5.32 46.81 -8.19
CA PRO A 43 4.14 46.36 -8.92
C PRO A 43 4.43 46.41 -10.42
N SER A 44 4.24 45.29 -11.13
CA SER A 44 4.20 45.30 -12.59
C SER A 44 2.84 44.82 -13.10
N VAL A 45 2.38 45.54 -14.11
CA VAL A 45 1.06 45.63 -14.74
C VAL A 45 0.68 44.31 -15.46
N PRO A 46 -0.61 43.95 -15.56
CA PRO A 46 -1.05 42.72 -16.24
C PRO A 46 -0.82 42.79 -17.76
N ILE A 47 -0.14 41.79 -18.31
CA ILE A 47 0.04 41.63 -19.76
C ILE A 47 -0.86 40.49 -20.25
N SER A 48 -1.70 40.80 -21.24
CA SER A 48 -2.71 39.93 -21.85
C SER A 48 -2.09 38.71 -22.59
N PRO A 49 -2.80 37.57 -22.68
CA PRO A 49 -2.27 36.36 -23.30
C PRO A 49 -2.55 36.36 -24.80
N SER A 50 -1.62 36.88 -25.60
CA SER A 50 -1.66 36.71 -27.06
C SER A 50 -0.27 36.97 -27.65
N SER A 51 0.58 35.94 -27.72
CA SER A 51 1.42 35.66 -28.91
C SER A 51 2.31 34.45 -28.68
N MET A 52 2.18 33.50 -29.60
CA MET A 52 3.02 32.33 -29.77
C MET A 52 4.49 32.73 -29.94
N ILE A 53 5.36 32.17 -29.11
CA ILE A 53 6.76 31.93 -29.47
C ILE A 53 7.15 30.57 -28.91
N ASN A 54 7.67 29.72 -29.79
CA ASN A 54 8.10 28.35 -29.54
C ASN A 54 9.17 28.28 -28.44
N GLN A 55 8.76 28.11 -27.19
CA GLN A 55 9.51 27.27 -26.26
C GLN A 55 9.02 25.85 -26.50
N TYR A 56 9.77 25.11 -27.32
CA TYR A 56 9.84 23.67 -27.15
C TYR A 56 10.30 23.42 -25.70
N LYS A 57 9.33 23.30 -24.79
CA LYS A 57 9.51 22.41 -23.66
C LYS A 57 9.75 21.05 -24.30
N PHE A 58 10.90 20.45 -24.00
CA PHE A 58 11.01 19.01 -24.06
C PHE A 58 9.99 18.48 -23.05
N GLU A 59 8.73 18.38 -23.48
CA GLU A 59 7.79 17.46 -22.86
C GLU A 59 8.42 16.09 -23.05
N ASP A 60 8.66 15.43 -21.93
CA ASP A 60 9.33 14.15 -21.82
C ASP A 60 8.82 13.20 -22.93
N GLU A 61 9.76 12.64 -23.69
CA GLU A 61 9.52 11.53 -24.62
C GLU A 61 8.58 10.51 -23.94
N PRO A 62 7.51 10.03 -24.60
CA PRO A 62 6.76 8.93 -24.04
C PRO A 62 7.73 7.76 -23.89
N GLU A 63 8.04 7.37 -22.66
CA GLU A 63 8.77 6.14 -22.38
C GLU A 63 8.17 5.05 -23.28
N LEU A 64 8.95 4.54 -24.23
CA LEU A 64 8.55 3.48 -25.14
C LEU A 64 8.35 2.20 -24.34
N ARG A 65 7.24 2.13 -23.59
CA ARG A 65 6.78 0.90 -22.96
C ARG A 65 6.51 -0.08 -24.09
N ASP A 66 7.27 -1.16 -24.08
CA ASP A 66 7.23 -2.23 -25.07
C ASP A 66 6.52 -3.49 -24.53
N LEU A 67 6.04 -3.42 -23.28
CA LEU A 67 5.28 -4.43 -22.57
C LEU A 67 4.14 -3.77 -21.78
N PHE A 68 2.90 -4.10 -22.12
CA PHE A 68 1.69 -3.60 -21.46
C PHE A 68 0.93 -4.77 -20.85
N ILE A 69 0.69 -4.70 -19.54
CA ILE A 69 0.06 -5.80 -18.80
C ILE A 69 -1.21 -5.32 -18.11
N THR A 70 -2.33 -5.99 -18.40
CA THR A 70 -3.61 -5.76 -17.73
C THR A 70 -3.97 -6.99 -16.90
N VAL A 71 -4.42 -6.77 -15.66
CA VAL A 71 -4.95 -7.83 -14.80
C VAL A 71 -6.39 -7.49 -14.49
N ASP A 72 -7.32 -8.28 -15.00
CA ASP A 72 -8.75 -8.00 -14.92
C ASP A 72 -9.57 -9.28 -14.79
N ASP A 73 -10.90 -9.13 -14.91
CA ASP A 73 -11.86 -10.24 -15.00
C ASP A 73 -11.65 -11.35 -13.95
N PRO A 74 -11.86 -11.04 -12.65
CA PRO A 74 -11.75 -12.04 -11.60
C PRO A 74 -12.87 -13.09 -11.75
N GLU A 75 -12.49 -14.36 -11.78
CA GLU A 75 -13.44 -15.48 -11.82
C GLU A 75 -13.27 -16.41 -10.62
N SER A 76 -14.38 -16.85 -10.03
CA SER A 76 -14.40 -17.86 -8.97
C SER A 76 -14.48 -19.27 -9.57
N HIS A 77 -13.57 -20.14 -9.14
CA HIS A 77 -13.48 -21.53 -9.56
C HIS A 77 -13.75 -22.43 -8.36
N ILE A 78 -14.72 -23.34 -8.48
CA ILE A 78 -15.08 -24.31 -7.43
C ILE A 78 -14.64 -25.69 -7.90
N THR A 79 -13.73 -26.31 -7.15
CA THR A 79 -13.30 -27.70 -7.36
C THR A 79 -13.81 -28.58 -6.21
N ALA A 80 -13.66 -29.90 -6.34
CA ALA A 80 -14.01 -30.84 -5.27
C ALA A 80 -13.20 -30.62 -3.97
N ILE A 81 -12.07 -29.91 -4.03
CA ILE A 81 -11.10 -29.79 -2.93
C ILE A 81 -10.98 -28.33 -2.45
N GLU A 82 -11.10 -27.35 -3.34
CA GLU A 82 -10.96 -25.94 -3.00
C GLU A 82 -11.75 -25.00 -3.92
N THR A 83 -12.10 -23.83 -3.37
CA THR A 83 -12.57 -22.67 -4.14
C THR A 83 -11.44 -21.65 -4.23
N PHE A 84 -11.13 -21.17 -5.43
CA PHE A 84 -10.10 -20.16 -5.66
C PHE A 84 -10.50 -19.17 -6.76
N ILE A 85 -9.88 -17.99 -6.73
CA ILE A 85 -10.09 -16.96 -7.74
C ILE A 85 -8.92 -16.96 -8.72
N THR A 86 -9.24 -16.85 -10.01
CA THR A 86 -8.26 -16.56 -11.07
C THR A 86 -8.52 -15.17 -11.64
N TYR A 87 -7.47 -14.55 -12.15
CA TYR A 87 -7.51 -13.27 -12.83
C TYR A 87 -7.05 -13.50 -14.26
N ARG A 88 -7.68 -12.80 -15.20
CA ARG A 88 -7.19 -12.73 -16.57
C ARG A 88 -5.99 -11.78 -16.61
N VAL A 89 -4.91 -12.25 -17.22
CA VAL A 89 -3.68 -11.47 -17.44
C VAL A 89 -3.52 -11.34 -18.95
N VAL A 90 -3.73 -10.13 -19.45
CA VAL A 90 -3.52 -9.77 -20.85
C VAL A 90 -2.18 -9.08 -20.97
N THR A 91 -1.33 -9.57 -21.86
CA THR A 91 0.00 -9.02 -22.13
C THR A 91 0.10 -8.63 -23.59
N LYS A 92 0.39 -7.37 -23.87
CA LYS A 92 0.66 -6.85 -25.22
C LYS A 92 2.10 -6.39 -25.31
N THR A 93 2.81 -6.76 -26.37
CA THR A 93 4.23 -6.44 -26.49
C THR A 93 4.66 -6.26 -27.95
N SER A 94 5.69 -5.44 -28.14
CA SER A 94 6.41 -5.27 -29.40
C SER A 94 7.81 -5.91 -29.37
N ARG A 95 8.17 -6.63 -28.30
CA ARG A 95 9.49 -7.25 -28.14
C ARG A 95 9.60 -8.51 -29.02
N GLY A 96 10.69 -8.60 -29.79
CA GLY A 96 10.95 -9.73 -30.69
C GLY A 96 11.28 -11.06 -29.99
N GLU A 97 11.49 -11.04 -28.67
CA GLU A 97 11.68 -12.25 -27.87
C GLU A 97 10.36 -13.00 -27.58
N PHE A 98 9.20 -12.41 -27.88
CA PHE A 98 7.90 -13.04 -27.74
C PHE A 98 7.41 -13.57 -29.10
N ASP A 99 6.84 -14.78 -29.09
CA ASP A 99 6.31 -15.44 -30.29
C ASP A 99 4.99 -14.82 -30.79
N SER A 100 4.31 -14.02 -29.97
CA SER A 100 3.05 -13.32 -30.28
C SER A 100 3.11 -11.89 -29.74
N SER A 101 2.39 -10.97 -30.40
CA SER A 101 2.23 -9.59 -29.92
C SER A 101 1.22 -9.46 -28.78
N GLU A 102 0.41 -10.50 -28.55
CA GLU A 102 -0.60 -10.54 -27.51
C GLU A 102 -0.72 -11.95 -26.90
N TYR A 103 -0.83 -12.01 -25.58
CA TYR A 103 -1.10 -13.21 -24.80
C TYR A 103 -2.24 -12.95 -23.83
N GLU A 104 -3.08 -13.96 -23.65
CA GLU A 104 -4.13 -13.98 -22.65
C GLU A 104 -4.01 -15.28 -21.85
N VAL A 105 -3.80 -15.15 -20.54
CA VAL A 105 -3.66 -16.29 -19.63
C VAL A 105 -4.43 -16.05 -18.34
N ARG A 106 -4.91 -17.11 -17.70
CA ARG A 106 -5.50 -17.03 -16.36
C ARG A 106 -4.48 -17.40 -15.28
N ARG A 107 -4.44 -16.62 -14.20
CA ARG A 107 -3.53 -16.80 -13.07
C ARG A 107 -4.27 -16.70 -11.75
N ARG A 108 -4.05 -17.64 -10.83
CA ARG A 108 -4.51 -17.53 -9.43
C ARG A 108 -3.45 -16.86 -8.58
N TYR A 109 -3.83 -16.34 -7.42
CA TYR A 109 -2.91 -15.69 -6.48
C TYR A 109 -1.65 -16.53 -6.13
N GLN A 110 -1.75 -17.85 -6.05
CA GLN A 110 -0.59 -18.73 -5.81
C GLN A 110 0.42 -18.74 -6.97
N ASP A 111 0.01 -18.43 -8.20
CA ASP A 111 0.91 -18.28 -9.34
C ASP A 111 1.77 -17.03 -9.19
N PHE A 112 1.19 -15.94 -8.69
CA PHE A 112 1.92 -14.70 -8.41
C PHE A 112 2.95 -14.89 -7.28
N LEU A 113 2.58 -15.63 -6.22
CA LEU A 113 3.54 -15.99 -5.16
C LEU A 113 4.71 -16.81 -5.70
N TRP A 114 4.44 -17.75 -6.61
CA TRP A 114 5.50 -18.50 -7.28
C TRP A 114 6.42 -17.57 -8.08
N LEU A 115 5.86 -16.66 -8.89
CA LEU A 115 6.64 -15.70 -9.66
C LEU A 115 7.50 -14.82 -8.74
N LYS A 116 6.92 -14.21 -7.70
CA LYS A 116 7.66 -13.41 -6.71
C LYS A 116 8.82 -14.20 -6.12
N SER A 117 8.56 -15.44 -5.71
CA SER A 117 9.58 -16.33 -5.16
C SER A 117 10.71 -16.63 -6.15
N LYS A 118 10.39 -16.81 -7.44
CA LYS A 118 11.38 -17.05 -8.48
C LYS A 118 12.26 -15.83 -8.74
N LEU A 119 11.66 -14.64 -8.76
CA LEU A 119 12.39 -13.38 -8.89
C LEU A 119 13.30 -13.13 -7.69
N GLU A 120 12.85 -13.42 -6.46
CA GLU A 120 13.68 -13.31 -5.25
C GLU A 120 14.84 -14.31 -5.23
N GLU A 121 14.66 -15.51 -5.78
CA GLU A 121 15.72 -16.52 -5.94
C GLU A 121 16.74 -16.12 -7.01
N ALA A 122 16.28 -15.63 -8.16
CA ALA A 122 17.14 -15.21 -9.28
C ALA A 122 17.89 -13.90 -8.98
N HIS A 123 17.28 -13.00 -8.22
CA HIS A 123 17.79 -11.66 -7.97
C HIS A 123 17.70 -11.30 -6.47
N PRO A 124 18.53 -11.92 -5.60
CA PRO A 124 18.42 -11.78 -4.15
C PRO A 124 18.66 -10.34 -3.64
N THR A 125 19.30 -9.49 -4.45
CA THR A 125 19.67 -8.12 -4.07
C THR A 125 18.85 -7.04 -4.77
N LEU A 126 17.82 -7.43 -5.56
CA LEU A 126 16.86 -6.51 -6.16
C LEU A 126 15.61 -6.38 -5.28
N ILE A 127 14.96 -5.21 -5.36
CA ILE A 127 13.71 -4.93 -4.65
C ILE A 127 12.56 -5.46 -5.50
N ILE A 128 12.07 -6.64 -5.14
CA ILE A 128 10.90 -7.23 -5.79
C ILE A 128 9.63 -6.58 -5.21
N PRO A 129 8.69 -6.07 -6.02
CA PRO A 129 7.45 -5.47 -5.53
C PRO A 129 6.67 -6.42 -4.60
N PRO A 130 6.01 -5.91 -3.55
CA PRO A 130 5.20 -6.75 -2.67
C PRO A 130 3.97 -7.26 -3.41
N LEU A 131 3.46 -8.40 -2.95
CA LEU A 131 2.13 -8.87 -3.29
C LEU A 131 1.19 -8.48 -2.16
N PRO A 132 -0.11 -8.22 -2.45
CA PRO A 132 -1.09 -8.05 -1.38
C PRO A 132 -1.05 -9.28 -0.49
N GLU A 133 -1.20 -9.12 0.83
CA GLU A 133 -1.05 -10.23 1.77
C GLU A 133 -1.95 -11.41 1.38
N LYS A 134 -1.42 -12.63 1.63
CA LYS A 134 -2.27 -13.81 1.65
C LYS A 134 -3.26 -13.53 2.76
N PHE A 135 -4.54 -13.51 2.46
CA PHE A 135 -5.59 -13.29 3.46
C PHE A 135 -5.35 -14.25 4.63
N ILE A 136 -4.83 -13.73 5.74
CA ILE A 136 -4.63 -14.44 7.00
C ILE A 136 -5.28 -13.56 8.04
N MET A 137 -6.61 -13.54 8.12
CA MET A 137 -7.35 -13.46 9.39
C MET A 137 -8.85 -13.34 9.16
N LYS A 138 -9.62 -13.57 10.23
CA LYS A 138 -11.01 -13.10 10.40
C LYS A 138 -11.98 -13.54 9.29
N GLY A 139 -12.52 -14.74 9.46
CA GLY A 139 -13.75 -15.18 8.78
C GLY A 139 -13.57 -15.58 7.32
N MET A 140 -14.01 -16.79 6.96
CA MET A 140 -13.93 -17.30 5.58
C MET A 140 -14.81 -16.55 4.55
N VAL A 141 -15.61 -15.58 4.99
CA VAL A 141 -16.62 -14.88 4.19
C VAL A 141 -16.03 -13.68 3.44
N GLU A 142 -15.06 -12.95 4.01
CA GLU A 142 -14.53 -11.72 3.40
C GLU A 142 -13.58 -11.96 2.22
N ARG A 143 -12.93 -13.14 2.13
CA ARG A 143 -11.99 -13.44 1.02
C ARG A 143 -12.63 -13.53 -0.37
N PHE A 144 -13.96 -13.58 -0.42
CA PHE A 144 -14.76 -13.61 -1.65
C PHE A 144 -15.65 -12.37 -1.78
N SER A 145 -15.47 -11.34 -0.94
CA SER A 145 -16.16 -10.08 -1.14
C SER A 145 -15.62 -9.39 -2.40
N ASP A 146 -16.49 -8.73 -3.15
CA ASP A 146 -16.09 -8.03 -4.37
C ASP A 146 -15.05 -6.95 -4.09
N GLU A 147 -15.17 -6.25 -2.95
CA GLU A 147 -14.19 -5.25 -2.46
C GLU A 147 -12.79 -5.85 -2.31
N PHE A 148 -12.71 -7.05 -1.71
CA PHE A 148 -11.45 -7.73 -1.51
C PHE A 148 -10.83 -8.22 -2.82
N ILE A 149 -11.66 -8.81 -3.68
CA ILE A 149 -11.25 -9.31 -5.00
C ILE A 149 -10.69 -8.17 -5.84
N GLU A 150 -11.37 -7.01 -5.84
CA GLU A 150 -10.98 -5.83 -6.61
C GLU A 150 -9.70 -5.19 -6.05
N THR A 151 -9.60 -5.03 -4.72
CA THR A 151 -8.39 -4.53 -4.06
C THR A 151 -7.18 -5.41 -4.40
N ARG A 152 -7.35 -6.73 -4.33
CA ARG A 152 -6.30 -7.67 -4.72
C ARG A 152 -5.98 -7.56 -6.21
N ARG A 153 -6.97 -7.47 -7.10
CA ARG A 153 -6.76 -7.33 -8.55
C ARG A 153 -5.93 -6.08 -8.87
N LYS A 154 -6.25 -4.93 -8.28
CA LYS A 154 -5.48 -3.68 -8.40
C LYS A 154 -4.03 -3.87 -7.96
N ALA A 155 -3.80 -4.52 -6.81
CA ALA A 155 -2.45 -4.78 -6.31
C ALA A 155 -1.66 -5.77 -7.20
N LEU A 156 -2.30 -6.82 -7.73
CA LEU A 156 -1.69 -7.76 -8.66
C LEU A 156 -1.34 -7.10 -10.00
N HIS A 157 -2.22 -6.22 -10.50
CA HIS A 157 -1.97 -5.40 -11.68
C HIS A 157 -0.74 -4.52 -11.48
N LYS A 158 -0.67 -3.80 -10.36
CA LYS A 158 0.47 -2.95 -10.00
C LYS A 158 1.76 -3.76 -9.87
N PHE A 159 1.71 -4.92 -9.22
CA PHE A 159 2.85 -5.84 -9.08
C PHE A 159 3.47 -6.21 -10.44
N LEU A 160 2.66 -6.66 -11.41
CA LEU A 160 3.17 -7.04 -12.74
C LEU A 160 3.72 -5.83 -13.51
N ASN A 161 3.04 -4.68 -13.45
CA ASN A 161 3.51 -3.47 -14.14
C ASN A 161 4.82 -2.94 -13.54
N ARG A 162 5.00 -3.01 -12.21
CA ARG A 162 6.27 -2.66 -11.55
C ARG A 162 7.42 -3.59 -11.97
N ILE A 163 7.13 -4.86 -12.24
CA ILE A 163 8.12 -5.81 -12.79
C ILE A 163 8.42 -5.50 -14.26
N ALA A 164 7.39 -5.21 -15.06
CA ALA A 164 7.54 -4.85 -16.46
C ALA A 164 8.36 -3.57 -16.66
N ASP A 165 8.18 -2.57 -15.78
CA ASP A 165 8.90 -1.30 -15.77
C ASP A 165 10.32 -1.41 -15.19
N HIS A 166 10.69 -2.56 -14.61
CA HIS A 166 12.02 -2.75 -14.02
C HIS A 166 13.05 -3.19 -15.08
N PRO A 167 14.20 -2.50 -15.22
CA PRO A 167 15.17 -2.76 -16.30
C PRO A 167 15.75 -4.18 -16.32
N THR A 168 15.94 -4.81 -15.15
CA THR A 168 16.38 -6.21 -15.04
C THR A 168 15.24 -7.22 -14.99
N LEU A 169 14.23 -7.03 -14.12
CA LEU A 169 13.21 -8.06 -13.87
C LEU A 169 12.30 -8.31 -15.08
N THR A 170 12.13 -7.31 -15.95
CA THR A 170 11.29 -7.39 -17.15
C THR A 170 11.78 -8.45 -18.15
N PHE A 171 13.06 -8.81 -18.12
CA PHE A 171 13.68 -9.82 -18.99
C PHE A 171 13.85 -11.18 -18.29
N ASN A 172 13.25 -11.37 -17.11
CA ASN A 172 13.37 -12.64 -16.41
C ASN A 172 12.55 -13.75 -17.10
N GLU A 173 13.16 -14.91 -17.31
CA GLU A 173 12.50 -16.04 -17.99
C GLU A 173 11.25 -16.56 -17.25
N ASP A 174 11.28 -16.63 -15.91
CA ASP A 174 10.11 -17.04 -15.14
C ASP A 174 8.97 -16.00 -15.25
N PHE A 175 9.29 -14.72 -15.42
CA PHE A 175 8.31 -13.67 -15.72
C PHE A 175 7.70 -13.86 -17.11
N LYS A 176 8.51 -14.10 -18.13
CA LYS A 176 8.03 -14.41 -19.48
C LYS A 176 7.13 -15.65 -19.50
N VAL A 177 7.54 -16.74 -18.83
CA VAL A 177 6.73 -17.96 -18.65
C VAL A 177 5.42 -17.62 -17.92
N PHE A 178 5.48 -16.79 -16.88
CA PHE A 178 4.28 -16.35 -16.17
C PHE A 178 3.30 -15.59 -17.07
N LEU A 179 3.76 -14.80 -18.04
CA LEU A 179 2.88 -14.04 -18.93
C LEU A 179 2.33 -14.85 -20.11
N THR A 180 3.04 -15.89 -20.55
CA THR A 180 2.79 -16.55 -21.83
C THR A 180 2.29 -17.99 -21.71
N ALA A 181 2.71 -18.73 -20.68
CA ALA A 181 2.47 -20.16 -20.59
C ALA A 181 1.00 -20.49 -20.27
N GLN A 182 0.46 -21.54 -20.88
CA GLN A 182 -0.85 -22.04 -20.48
C GLN A 182 -0.81 -22.64 -19.06
N ALA A 183 -1.97 -22.75 -18.41
CA ALA A 183 -2.04 -23.16 -17.00
C ALA A 183 -1.35 -24.51 -16.70
N TRP A 184 -1.42 -25.46 -17.64
CA TRP A 184 -0.79 -26.78 -17.53
C TRP A 184 0.74 -26.73 -17.74
N GLU A 185 1.24 -25.84 -18.61
CA GLU A 185 2.67 -25.60 -18.84
C GLU A 185 3.30 -24.95 -17.62
N LEU A 186 2.67 -23.90 -17.08
CA LEU A 186 3.11 -23.23 -15.86
C LEU A 186 3.20 -24.21 -14.67
N SER A 187 2.21 -25.09 -14.55
CA SER A 187 2.20 -26.14 -13.52
C SER A 187 3.37 -27.13 -13.65
N SER A 188 3.86 -27.33 -14.87
CA SER A 188 5.00 -28.21 -15.15
C SER A 188 6.31 -27.51 -14.82
N HIS A 189 6.47 -26.23 -15.19
CA HIS A 189 7.61 -25.39 -14.79
C HIS A 189 7.78 -25.29 -13.28
N LYS A 190 6.66 -25.15 -12.54
CA LYS A 190 6.68 -25.13 -11.06
C LYS A 190 7.31 -26.38 -10.43
N LYS A 191 7.18 -27.54 -11.07
CA LYS A 191 7.73 -28.82 -10.56
C LYS A 191 9.21 -29.00 -10.87
N GLN A 192 9.77 -28.25 -11.82
CA GLN A 192 11.17 -28.35 -12.25
C GLN A 192 12.13 -27.51 -11.38
N GLY A 193 11.62 -26.67 -10.46
CA GLY A 193 12.44 -25.85 -9.58
C GLY A 193 13.21 -26.66 -8.52
N PRO A 194 14.34 -26.14 -7.99
CA PRO A 194 15.07 -26.81 -6.92
C PRO A 194 14.16 -27.03 -5.71
N GLY A 195 14.11 -28.26 -5.20
CA GLY A 195 13.26 -28.62 -4.07
C GLY A 195 13.55 -27.82 -2.80
N LEU A 196 12.56 -27.77 -1.91
CA LEU A 196 12.53 -27.02 -0.64
C LEU A 196 13.75 -27.22 0.29
N LEU A 197 14.55 -28.26 0.05
CA LEU A 197 15.75 -28.64 0.82
C LEU A 197 16.91 -27.63 0.71
N SER A 198 16.95 -26.79 -0.34
CA SER A 198 17.98 -25.73 -0.46
C SER A 198 17.79 -24.59 0.54
N ARG A 199 16.54 -24.24 0.89
CA ARG A 199 16.20 -23.10 1.76
C ARG A 199 16.63 -23.31 3.22
N MET A 200 16.55 -24.54 3.71
CA MET A 200 16.86 -24.84 5.12
C MET A 200 18.35 -24.61 5.46
N GLY A 201 19.25 -24.78 4.48
CA GLY A 201 20.68 -24.53 4.64
C GLY A 201 21.05 -23.05 4.75
N GLN A 202 20.25 -22.14 4.17
CA GLN A 202 20.49 -20.70 4.22
C GLN A 202 20.10 -20.09 5.57
N THR A 203 19.02 -20.58 6.20
CA THR A 203 18.57 -20.11 7.53
C THR A 203 19.61 -20.38 8.61
N VAL A 204 20.24 -21.56 8.61
CA VAL A 204 21.28 -21.91 9.60
C VAL A 204 22.53 -21.03 9.45
N ARG A 205 22.92 -20.71 8.20
CA ARG A 205 24.08 -19.84 7.92
C ARG A 205 23.81 -18.38 8.32
N ALA A 206 22.57 -17.90 8.14
CA ALA A 206 22.15 -16.55 8.53
C ALA A 206 22.16 -16.35 10.06
N VAL A 207 21.73 -17.35 10.85
CA VAL A 207 21.75 -17.27 12.32
C VAL A 207 23.19 -17.30 12.86
N ALA A 208 24.07 -18.09 12.23
CA ALA A 208 25.48 -18.19 12.63
C ALA A 208 26.33 -16.95 12.26
N SER A 209 25.83 -16.06 11.40
CA SER A 209 26.46 -14.78 11.05
C SER A 209 25.97 -13.65 11.96
N SER A 210 24.69 -13.62 12.34
CA SER A 210 24.15 -12.67 13.33
C SER A 210 24.85 -12.72 14.69
N VAL A 211 25.31 -13.90 15.11
CA VAL A 211 25.96 -14.13 16.41
C VAL A 211 27.43 -13.69 16.44
N ARG A 212 28.06 -13.39 15.29
CA ARG A 212 29.51 -13.11 15.18
C ARG A 212 29.89 -11.63 15.06
N GLY A 213 28.98 -10.72 15.42
CA GLY A 213 29.18 -9.28 15.26
C GLY A 213 28.75 -8.81 13.87
N GLY A 214 28.31 -7.55 13.78
CA GLY A 214 27.80 -6.96 12.53
C GLY A 214 28.81 -6.97 11.38
N VAL A 215 28.34 -6.66 10.17
CA VAL A 215 29.19 -6.59 8.96
C VAL A 215 30.33 -5.59 9.18
N LYS A 216 31.58 -6.07 9.13
CA LYS A 216 32.78 -5.25 9.41
C LYS A 216 33.01 -4.20 8.33
N ASN A 217 32.88 -4.61 7.06
CA ASN A 217 33.18 -3.78 5.90
C ASN A 217 31.90 -3.32 5.18
N ARG A 218 30.91 -2.82 5.91
CA ARG A 218 29.68 -2.25 5.30
C ARG A 218 29.99 -0.84 4.79
N PRO A 219 29.82 -0.55 3.48
CA PRO A 219 29.97 0.81 2.96
C PRO A 219 28.98 1.78 3.61
N GLU A 220 29.39 3.04 3.80
CA GLU A 220 28.63 4.10 4.48
C GLU A 220 27.21 4.28 3.92
N MET A 221 27.08 4.30 2.58
CA MET A 221 25.78 4.37 1.90
C MET A 221 24.79 3.30 2.37
N PHE A 222 25.22 2.06 2.61
CA PHE A 222 24.32 0.99 3.06
C PHE A 222 24.01 1.09 4.56
N THR A 223 24.88 1.73 5.34
CA THR A 223 24.59 2.11 6.73
C THR A 223 23.53 3.21 6.78
N GLU A 224 23.62 4.20 5.90
CA GLU A 224 22.60 5.25 5.75
C GLU A 224 21.26 4.67 5.31
N ILE A 225 21.26 3.78 4.31
CA ILE A 225 20.05 3.06 3.86
C ILE A 225 19.44 2.28 5.03
N ASN A 226 20.24 1.57 5.82
CA ASN A 226 19.75 0.84 7.00
C ASN A 226 19.05 1.77 7.99
N SER A 227 19.71 2.86 8.38
CA SER A 227 19.18 3.84 9.35
C SER A 227 17.89 4.51 8.86
N TYR A 228 17.87 4.89 7.57
CA TYR A 228 16.66 5.40 6.94
C TYR A 228 15.54 4.37 6.98
N MET A 229 15.81 3.11 6.63
CA MET A 229 14.78 2.07 6.57
C MET A 229 14.23 1.68 7.92
N GLU A 230 15.04 1.68 8.98
CA GLU A 230 14.56 1.50 10.35
C GLU A 230 13.56 2.60 10.74
N THR A 231 13.91 3.85 10.46
CA THR A 231 13.02 5.00 10.73
C THR A 231 11.76 4.93 9.86
N PHE A 232 11.92 4.69 8.55
CA PHE A 232 10.82 4.60 7.60
C PHE A 232 9.85 3.49 7.99
N SER A 233 10.35 2.29 8.31
CA SER A 233 9.55 1.15 8.77
C SER A 233 8.71 1.51 9.99
N GLN A 234 9.28 2.19 10.98
CA GLN A 234 8.53 2.63 12.17
C GLN A 234 7.42 3.62 11.78
N LYS A 235 7.76 4.64 10.99
CA LYS A 235 6.81 5.71 10.64
C LYS A 235 5.69 5.23 9.72
N ILE A 236 5.98 4.39 8.71
CA ILE A 236 4.96 3.88 7.80
C ILE A 236 3.98 2.95 8.51
N ASN A 237 4.45 2.14 9.47
CA ASN A 237 3.57 1.30 10.29
C ASN A 237 2.63 2.13 11.19
N VAL A 238 3.14 3.21 11.79
CA VAL A 238 2.31 4.12 12.59
C VAL A 238 1.27 4.81 11.70
N LEU A 239 1.68 5.30 10.54
CA LEU A 239 0.80 5.96 9.57
C LEU A 239 -0.30 5.02 9.06
N ASP A 240 0.05 3.78 8.73
CA ASP A 240 -0.90 2.74 8.33
C ASP A 240 -1.94 2.47 9.44
N LYS A 241 -1.50 2.31 10.69
CA LYS A 241 -2.39 2.12 11.85
C LYS A 241 -3.33 3.30 12.05
N ILE A 242 -2.82 4.53 11.99
CA ILE A 242 -3.62 5.75 12.14
C ILE A 242 -4.65 5.85 11.01
N ALA A 243 -4.27 5.57 9.77
CA ALA A 243 -5.19 5.62 8.63
C ALA A 243 -6.33 4.60 8.77
N HIS A 244 -6.03 3.38 9.24
CA HIS A 244 -7.06 2.38 9.53
C HIS A 244 -7.98 2.80 10.68
N ARG A 245 -7.44 3.43 11.73
CA ARG A 245 -8.24 3.97 12.83
C ARG A 245 -9.20 5.07 12.35
N ILE A 246 -8.70 6.04 11.59
CA ILE A 246 -9.53 7.11 11.00
C ILE A 246 -10.64 6.49 10.14
N TYR A 247 -10.31 5.55 9.26
CA TYR A 247 -11.31 4.89 8.42
C TYR A 247 -12.38 4.17 9.25
N LYS A 248 -11.99 3.50 10.33
CA LYS A 248 -12.91 2.80 11.24
C LYS A 248 -13.85 3.78 11.94
N GLU A 249 -13.31 4.85 12.54
CA GLU A 249 -14.09 5.88 13.24
C GLU A 249 -15.05 6.59 12.28
N GLU A 250 -14.59 6.94 11.08
CA GLU A 250 -15.45 7.54 10.04
C GLU A 250 -16.55 6.59 9.58
N LYS A 251 -16.28 5.28 9.51
CA LYS A 251 -17.29 4.27 9.18
C LYS A 251 -18.35 4.14 10.27
N GLU A 252 -17.94 4.20 11.53
CA GLU A 252 -18.86 4.19 12.67
C GLU A 252 -19.75 5.45 12.65
N TYR A 253 -19.16 6.63 12.46
CA TYR A 253 -19.89 7.89 12.31
C TYR A 253 -20.86 7.88 11.11
N PHE A 254 -20.43 7.37 9.97
CA PHE A 254 -21.28 7.23 8.78
C PHE A 254 -22.50 6.34 9.03
N ASN A 255 -22.33 5.24 9.75
CA ASN A 255 -23.44 4.35 10.10
C ASN A 255 -24.44 5.04 11.04
N GLU A 256 -23.97 5.87 11.98
CA GLU A 256 -24.85 6.66 12.84
C GLU A 256 -25.61 7.73 12.04
N MET A 257 -24.90 8.45 11.15
CA MET A 257 -25.51 9.50 10.31
C MET A 257 -26.67 8.97 9.46
N LYS A 258 -26.59 7.71 8.98
CA LYS A 258 -27.66 7.06 8.22
C LYS A 258 -28.97 6.93 8.97
N GLU A 259 -28.95 6.87 10.30
CA GLU A 259 -30.15 6.75 11.12
C GLU A 259 -30.89 8.09 11.27
N TYR A 260 -30.20 9.23 11.13
CA TYR A 260 -30.80 10.54 11.37
C TYR A 260 -31.82 10.96 10.31
N GLY A 261 -31.61 10.64 9.03
CA GLY A 261 -32.57 10.96 7.95
C GLY A 261 -33.96 10.36 8.19
N PRO A 262 -34.06 9.04 8.45
CA PRO A 262 -35.31 8.38 8.85
C PRO A 262 -35.96 8.98 10.10
N ILE A 263 -35.18 9.36 11.11
CA ILE A 263 -35.71 9.98 12.34
C ILE A 263 -36.41 11.31 12.03
N HIS A 264 -35.77 12.19 11.25
CA HIS A 264 -36.38 13.47 10.87
C HIS A 264 -37.62 13.28 9.99
N THR A 265 -37.60 12.27 9.11
CA THR A 265 -38.77 11.90 8.31
C THR A 265 -39.93 11.45 9.19
N LEU A 266 -39.67 10.66 10.23
CA LEU A 266 -40.69 10.22 11.18
C LEU A 266 -41.26 11.39 11.98
N TRP A 267 -40.42 12.30 12.46
CA TRP A 267 -40.87 13.51 13.16
C TRP A 267 -41.75 14.40 12.28
N SER A 268 -41.44 14.51 10.98
CA SER A 268 -42.26 15.28 10.04
C SER A 268 -43.70 14.77 9.89
N ALA A 269 -43.99 13.53 10.30
CA ALA A 269 -45.34 12.97 10.30
C ALA A 269 -46.15 13.34 11.55
N SER A 270 -45.49 13.83 12.61
CA SER A 270 -46.10 14.20 13.88
C SER A 270 -46.21 15.72 14.08
N GLU A 271 -45.33 16.49 13.44
CA GLU A 271 -45.23 17.95 13.59
C GLU A 271 -45.70 18.64 12.31
N GLU A 272 -46.95 19.13 12.28
CA GLU A 272 -47.56 19.72 11.07
C GLU A 272 -46.88 21.03 10.65
N ASP A 273 -46.58 21.92 11.60
CA ASP A 273 -46.08 23.28 11.32
C ASP A 273 -44.65 23.30 10.76
N ILE A 274 -43.83 22.30 11.10
CA ILE A 274 -42.42 22.21 10.69
C ILE A 274 -42.12 20.99 9.82
N ALA A 275 -43.17 20.31 9.31
CA ALA A 275 -43.05 19.06 8.57
C ALA A 275 -42.09 19.18 7.38
N ASP A 276 -42.23 20.24 6.59
CA ASP A 276 -41.43 20.42 5.37
C ASP A 276 -39.99 20.80 5.66
N SER A 277 -39.73 21.59 6.72
CA SER A 277 -38.38 21.83 7.22
C SER A 277 -37.71 20.52 7.69
N LEU A 278 -38.42 19.68 8.43
CA LEU A 278 -37.92 18.37 8.89
C LEU A 278 -37.61 17.42 7.72
N LYS A 279 -38.45 17.38 6.69
CA LYS A 279 -38.15 16.64 5.44
C LYS A 279 -36.94 17.21 4.71
N GLY A 280 -36.79 18.54 4.71
CA GLY A 280 -35.63 19.23 4.15
C GLY A 280 -34.33 18.85 4.86
N VAL A 281 -34.33 18.81 6.20
CA VAL A 281 -33.21 18.32 7.00
C VAL A 281 -32.89 16.87 6.68
N ALA A 282 -33.90 15.99 6.63
CA ALA A 282 -33.72 14.59 6.26
C ALA A 282 -33.04 14.44 4.88
N SER A 283 -33.49 15.20 3.89
CA SER A 283 -32.88 15.24 2.55
C SER A 283 -31.43 15.76 2.57
N CYS A 284 -31.11 16.74 3.41
CA CYS A 284 -29.74 17.24 3.57
C CYS A 284 -28.81 16.19 4.16
N ILE A 285 -29.28 15.47 5.19
CA ILE A 285 -28.55 14.37 5.81
C ILE A 285 -28.30 13.27 4.78
N ASP A 286 -29.30 12.86 4.01
CA ASP A 286 -29.15 11.83 2.96
C ASP A 286 -28.11 12.21 1.90
N LYS A 287 -28.06 13.50 1.51
CA LYS A 287 -27.04 14.01 0.59
C LYS A 287 -25.64 14.00 1.24
N CYS A 288 -25.52 14.42 2.49
CA CYS A 288 -24.26 14.34 3.24
C CYS A 288 -23.79 12.89 3.40
N CYS A 289 -24.70 11.95 3.68
CA CYS A 289 -24.40 10.51 3.73
C CYS A 289 -23.78 10.01 2.42
N LYS A 290 -24.36 10.37 1.26
CA LYS A 290 -23.82 10.00 -0.06
C LYS A 290 -22.42 10.60 -0.29
N ALA A 291 -22.19 11.84 0.12
CA ALA A 291 -20.88 12.48 0.04
C ALA A 291 -19.85 11.76 0.95
N THR A 292 -20.25 11.41 2.18
CA THR A 292 -19.44 10.63 3.13
C THR A 292 -19.07 9.26 2.55
N GLU A 293 -20.03 8.54 1.97
CA GLU A 293 -19.82 7.22 1.35
C GLU A 293 -18.78 7.28 0.23
N LYS A 294 -18.89 8.29 -0.65
CA LYS A 294 -17.94 8.54 -1.74
C LYS A 294 -16.53 8.89 -1.22
N ARG A 295 -16.43 9.70 -0.17
CA ARG A 295 -15.15 10.02 0.49
C ARG A 295 -14.52 8.77 1.10
N MET A 296 -15.31 7.98 1.82
CA MET A 296 -14.88 6.73 2.45
C MET A 296 -14.38 5.70 1.46
N ALA A 297 -15.07 5.50 0.34
CA ALA A 297 -14.61 4.65 -0.76
C ALA A 297 -13.23 5.10 -1.27
N GLY A 298 -12.97 6.41 -1.30
CA GLY A 298 -11.66 6.94 -1.63
C GLY A 298 -10.56 6.58 -0.63
N LEU A 299 -10.88 6.54 0.66
CA LEU A 299 -9.93 6.12 1.70
C LEU A 299 -9.64 4.61 1.60
N SER A 300 -10.66 3.76 1.48
CA SER A 300 -10.47 2.30 1.41
C SER A 300 -9.82 1.84 0.11
N GLU A 301 -10.14 2.47 -1.03
CA GLU A 301 -9.63 2.01 -2.33
C GLU A 301 -8.26 2.59 -2.71
N ASN A 302 -7.88 3.75 -2.17
CA ASN A 302 -6.66 4.45 -2.56
C ASN A 302 -5.67 4.60 -1.41
N LEU A 303 -6.07 5.18 -0.27
CA LEU A 303 -5.13 5.52 0.80
C LEU A 303 -4.61 4.27 1.52
N LEU A 304 -5.52 3.46 2.06
CA LEU A 304 -5.14 2.28 2.87
C LEU A 304 -4.26 1.29 2.08
N PRO A 305 -4.59 0.91 0.83
CA PRO A 305 -3.77 -0.05 0.10
C PRO A 305 -2.37 0.45 -0.18
N ILE A 306 -2.20 1.74 -0.47
CA ILE A 306 -0.89 2.33 -0.75
C ILE A 306 -0.02 2.40 0.51
N LEU A 307 -0.58 2.82 1.65
CA LEU A 307 0.18 2.85 2.90
C LEU A 307 0.64 1.44 3.29
N HIS A 308 -0.26 0.47 3.22
CA HIS A 308 0.05 -0.92 3.53
C HIS A 308 1.06 -1.51 2.54
N GLU A 309 1.00 -1.18 1.25
CA GLU A 309 2.03 -1.57 0.28
C GLU A 309 3.43 -1.10 0.70
N TYR A 310 3.55 0.12 1.23
CA TYR A 310 4.83 0.64 1.70
C TYR A 310 5.27 0.07 3.07
N VAL A 311 4.34 -0.42 3.90
CA VAL A 311 4.68 -1.31 5.02
C VAL A 311 5.38 -2.56 4.50
N LEU A 312 4.80 -3.23 3.49
CA LEU A 312 5.38 -4.45 2.92
C LEU A 312 6.72 -4.19 2.20
N TYR A 313 6.86 -3.08 1.49
CA TYR A 313 8.15 -2.67 0.93
C TYR A 313 9.23 -2.50 1.99
N SER A 314 8.87 -1.99 3.18
CA SER A 314 9.85 -1.78 4.26
C SER A 314 10.48 -3.11 4.71
N GLU A 315 9.66 -4.16 4.81
CA GLU A 315 10.13 -5.52 5.15
C GLU A 315 11.02 -6.10 4.04
N ILE A 316 10.61 -5.93 2.77
CA ILE A 316 11.36 -6.43 1.61
C ILE A 316 12.73 -5.77 1.54
N LEU A 317 12.81 -4.46 1.69
CA LEU A 317 14.04 -3.68 1.66
C LEU A 317 15.01 -4.10 2.77
N MET A 318 14.50 -4.27 4.00
CA MET A 318 15.29 -4.78 5.11
C MET A 318 15.83 -6.20 4.81
N GLY A 319 15.01 -7.06 4.18
CA GLY A 319 15.43 -8.38 3.73
C GLY A 319 16.50 -8.36 2.65
N VAL A 320 16.37 -7.47 1.66
CA VAL A 320 17.36 -7.26 0.58
C VAL A 320 18.70 -6.78 1.15
N LEU A 321 18.66 -5.78 2.05
CA LEU A 321 19.86 -5.25 2.70
C LEU A 321 20.58 -6.34 3.51
N LYS A 322 19.83 -7.15 4.27
CA LYS A 322 20.37 -8.30 5.00
C LYS A 322 21.02 -9.33 4.07
N ARG A 323 20.43 -9.61 2.90
CA ARG A 323 21.03 -10.52 1.90
C ARG A 323 22.32 -9.94 1.33
N ARG A 324 22.36 -8.64 1.00
CA ARG A 324 23.59 -7.94 0.59
C ARG A 324 24.68 -8.07 1.64
N ASP A 325 24.33 -7.87 2.90
CA ASP A 325 25.25 -7.96 4.03
C ASP A 325 25.77 -9.37 4.29
N GLN A 326 24.95 -10.39 4.01
CA GLN A 326 25.39 -11.78 4.05
C GLN A 326 26.47 -12.04 2.99
N ILE A 327 26.33 -11.50 1.77
CA ILE A 327 27.34 -11.63 0.70
C ILE A 327 28.65 -10.94 1.13
N GLN A 328 28.58 -9.75 1.73
CA GLN A 328 29.75 -9.07 2.29
C GLN A 328 30.40 -9.88 3.42
N GLY A 329 29.62 -10.45 4.33
CA GLY A 329 30.12 -11.28 5.41
C GLY A 329 30.80 -12.57 4.92
N GLU A 330 30.32 -13.16 3.83
CA GLU A 330 30.98 -14.31 3.18
C GLU A 330 32.35 -13.92 2.60
N LEU A 331 32.47 -12.74 1.98
CA LEU A 331 33.76 -12.19 1.52
C LEU A 331 34.70 -11.94 2.71
N ASP A 332 34.25 -11.18 3.72
CA ASP A 332 35.07 -10.84 4.89
C ASP A 332 35.59 -12.11 5.59
N SER A 333 34.75 -13.13 5.74
CA SER A 333 35.16 -14.41 6.34
C SER A 333 36.20 -15.16 5.51
N LYS A 334 36.15 -15.08 4.18
CA LYS A 334 37.12 -15.73 3.29
C LYS A 334 38.45 -14.98 3.28
N VAL A 335 38.42 -13.65 3.29
CA VAL A 335 39.61 -12.79 3.43
C VAL A 335 40.31 -13.07 4.77
N ASP A 336 39.56 -13.10 5.88
CA ASP A 336 40.09 -13.44 7.20
C ASP A 336 40.69 -14.87 7.22
N ALA A 337 40.09 -15.83 6.53
CA ALA A 337 40.61 -17.20 6.44
C ALA A 337 41.92 -17.28 5.65
N LEU A 338 42.04 -16.55 4.53
CA LEU A 338 43.26 -16.47 3.73
C LEU A 338 44.40 -15.82 4.52
N ALA A 339 44.12 -14.75 5.28
CA ALA A 339 45.12 -14.10 6.12
C ALA A 339 45.73 -15.06 7.15
N ASN A 340 44.96 -16.03 7.64
CA ASN A 340 45.36 -16.99 8.67
C ASN A 340 45.98 -18.29 8.13
N LYS A 341 45.79 -18.67 6.85
CA LYS A 341 46.30 -19.93 6.28
C LYS A 341 47.32 -19.71 5.16
N LYS A 342 48.53 -20.28 5.31
CA LYS A 342 49.62 -20.16 4.31
C LYS A 342 49.57 -21.17 3.16
N ALA A 343 48.86 -22.30 3.28
CA ALA A 343 49.03 -23.48 2.40
C ALA A 343 48.08 -23.61 1.19
N GLU A 344 47.12 -22.70 1.00
CA GLU A 344 46.08 -22.82 -0.05
C GLU A 344 45.79 -21.47 -0.74
N LYS A 345 46.81 -20.60 -0.85
CA LYS A 345 46.63 -19.19 -1.24
C LYS A 345 45.94 -18.99 -2.60
N ASP A 346 46.29 -19.78 -3.61
CA ASP A 346 45.80 -19.57 -4.97
C ASP A 346 44.30 -19.88 -5.11
N LEU A 347 43.83 -20.96 -4.47
CA LEU A 347 42.40 -21.32 -4.46
C LEU A 347 41.56 -20.29 -3.71
N PHE A 348 42.03 -19.86 -2.54
CA PHE A 348 41.36 -18.80 -1.78
C PHE A 348 41.34 -17.46 -2.54
N SER A 349 42.40 -17.14 -3.29
CA SER A 349 42.46 -15.92 -4.09
C SER A 349 41.42 -15.90 -5.20
N GLU A 350 41.21 -17.04 -5.89
CA GLU A 350 40.18 -17.14 -6.93
C GLU A 350 38.76 -17.05 -6.34
N GLU A 351 38.51 -17.73 -5.21
CA GLU A 351 37.22 -17.66 -4.51
C GLU A 351 36.91 -16.25 -3.98
N ILE A 352 37.92 -15.55 -3.47
CA ILE A 352 37.80 -14.16 -3.01
C ILE A 352 37.43 -13.26 -4.19
N GLY A 353 38.13 -13.34 -5.32
CA GLY A 353 37.80 -12.54 -6.51
C GLY A 353 36.34 -12.74 -6.97
N LYS A 354 35.86 -13.98 -7.00
CA LYS A 354 34.44 -14.27 -7.30
C LYS A 354 33.46 -13.68 -6.28
N LEU A 355 33.85 -13.56 -5.01
CA LEU A 355 33.03 -12.94 -3.98
C LEU A 355 33.08 -11.41 -4.05
N GLU A 356 34.22 -10.82 -4.40
CA GLU A 356 34.38 -9.39 -4.67
C GLU A 356 33.45 -8.96 -5.81
N ASP A 357 33.47 -9.68 -6.94
CA ASP A 357 32.56 -9.44 -8.08
C ASP A 357 31.09 -9.52 -7.66
N LYS A 358 30.74 -10.51 -6.83
CA LYS A 358 29.36 -10.68 -6.31
C LYS A 358 28.95 -9.54 -5.39
N VAL A 359 29.83 -9.09 -4.49
CA VAL A 359 29.57 -7.95 -3.60
C VAL A 359 29.40 -6.68 -4.44
N GLU A 360 30.24 -6.46 -5.44
CA GLU A 360 30.13 -5.31 -6.33
C GLU A 360 28.80 -5.32 -7.10
N CYS A 361 28.43 -6.45 -7.70
CA CYS A 361 27.15 -6.62 -8.38
C CYS A 361 25.97 -6.36 -7.41
N ALA A 362 26.02 -6.92 -6.20
CA ALA A 362 25.00 -6.72 -5.17
C ALA A 362 24.86 -5.24 -4.77
N ASN A 363 25.99 -4.55 -4.60
CA ASN A 363 26.02 -3.14 -4.23
C ASN A 363 25.40 -2.27 -5.35
N ASN A 364 25.82 -2.49 -6.60
CA ASN A 364 25.35 -1.72 -7.75
C ASN A 364 23.84 -1.96 -7.99
N ALA A 365 23.40 -3.21 -7.90
CA ALA A 365 22.00 -3.59 -8.02
C ALA A 365 21.13 -2.92 -6.95
N LEU A 366 21.49 -3.06 -5.66
CA LEU A 366 20.72 -2.47 -4.57
C LEU A 366 20.72 -0.94 -4.63
N LYS A 367 21.84 -0.31 -5.00
CA LYS A 367 21.92 1.14 -5.15
C LYS A 367 20.96 1.66 -6.24
N ALA A 368 20.98 1.06 -7.43
CA ALA A 368 20.10 1.46 -8.52
C ALA A 368 18.61 1.28 -8.16
N ASP A 369 18.29 0.15 -7.51
CA ASP A 369 16.94 -0.16 -7.06
C ASP A 369 16.47 0.76 -5.94
N TRP A 370 17.36 1.13 -5.02
CA TRP A 370 17.10 2.07 -3.95
C TRP A 370 16.63 3.44 -4.47
N ASP A 371 17.34 3.98 -5.47
CA ASP A 371 16.99 5.27 -6.06
C ASP A 371 15.65 5.20 -6.81
N ARG A 372 15.42 4.14 -7.58
CA ARG A 372 14.13 3.90 -8.25
C ARG A 372 12.99 3.73 -7.26
N TRP A 373 13.20 2.97 -6.18
CA TRP A 373 12.19 2.78 -5.14
C TRP A 373 11.83 4.10 -4.45
N LYS A 374 12.82 4.93 -4.09
CA LYS A 374 12.57 6.26 -3.49
C LYS A 374 11.72 7.14 -4.41
N GLN A 375 12.05 7.19 -5.71
CA GLN A 375 11.28 7.96 -6.68
C GLN A 375 9.83 7.47 -6.78
N ASN A 376 9.65 6.15 -6.91
CA ASN A 376 8.33 5.53 -6.92
C ASN A 376 7.54 5.83 -5.64
N MET A 377 8.18 5.69 -4.47
CA MET A 377 7.58 6.03 -3.18
C MET A 377 7.12 7.49 -3.11
N GLN A 378 7.95 8.41 -3.56
CA GLN A 378 7.60 9.83 -3.54
C GLN A 378 6.44 10.14 -4.48
N CYS A 379 6.42 9.55 -5.68
CA CYS A 379 5.33 9.73 -6.64
C CYS A 379 4.01 9.16 -6.11
N ASP A 380 4.04 7.93 -5.62
CA ASP A 380 2.86 7.23 -5.10
C ASP A 380 2.29 7.96 -3.87
N MET A 381 3.14 8.34 -2.91
CA MET A 381 2.71 9.09 -1.72
C MET A 381 2.13 10.44 -2.10
N ARG A 382 2.81 11.21 -2.97
CA ARG A 382 2.32 12.51 -3.44
C ARG A 382 0.95 12.37 -4.10
N SER A 383 0.82 11.46 -5.06
CA SER A 383 -0.45 11.22 -5.76
C SER A 383 -1.56 10.83 -4.79
N THR A 384 -1.26 9.97 -3.82
CA THR A 384 -2.25 9.47 -2.85
C THR A 384 -2.70 10.56 -1.90
N PHE A 385 -1.78 11.32 -1.30
CA PHE A 385 -2.14 12.40 -0.38
C PHE A 385 -2.83 13.58 -1.09
N THR A 386 -2.41 13.92 -2.31
CA THR A 386 -3.13 14.90 -3.13
C THR A 386 -4.56 14.42 -3.42
N ASN A 387 -4.74 13.15 -3.77
CA ASN A 387 -6.08 12.60 -4.00
C ASN A 387 -6.97 12.66 -2.75
N VAL A 388 -6.40 12.36 -1.57
CA VAL A 388 -7.12 12.48 -0.29
C VAL A 388 -7.51 13.92 0.00
N ALA A 389 -6.59 14.87 -0.19
CA ALA A 389 -6.85 16.29 0.02
C ALA A 389 -7.97 16.81 -0.90
N GLU A 390 -7.91 16.49 -2.20
CA GLU A 390 -8.94 16.87 -3.17
C GLU A 390 -10.30 16.26 -2.85
N LYS A 391 -10.34 14.98 -2.44
CA LYS A 391 -11.59 14.32 -2.06
C LYS A 391 -12.18 14.90 -0.78
N ASN A 392 -11.35 15.27 0.19
CA ASN A 392 -11.79 15.94 1.41
C ASN A 392 -12.36 17.33 1.11
N LEU A 393 -11.67 18.12 0.28
CA LEU A 393 -12.15 19.43 -0.14
C LEU A 393 -13.53 19.33 -0.82
N ARG A 394 -13.67 18.45 -1.81
CA ARG A 394 -14.96 18.21 -2.47
C ARG A 394 -16.05 17.75 -1.50
N TYR A 395 -15.71 16.87 -0.55
CA TYR A 395 -16.66 16.43 0.48
C TYR A 395 -17.19 17.62 1.29
N TYR A 396 -16.31 18.47 1.81
CA TYR A 396 -16.74 19.60 2.63
C TYR A 396 -17.52 20.64 1.82
N GLU A 397 -17.13 20.89 0.56
CA GLU A 397 -17.88 21.76 -0.36
C GLU A 397 -19.27 21.21 -0.69
N GLU A 398 -19.39 19.91 -1.00
CA GLU A 398 -20.67 19.25 -1.29
C GLU A 398 -21.62 19.30 -0.07
N CYS A 399 -21.10 19.04 1.14
CA CYS A 399 -21.87 19.13 2.38
C CYS A 399 -22.28 20.57 2.68
N LEU A 400 -21.36 21.54 2.57
CA LEU A 400 -21.66 22.96 2.82
C LEU A 400 -22.74 23.47 1.87
N ALA A 401 -22.58 23.26 0.57
CA ALA A 401 -23.54 23.70 -0.44
C ALA A 401 -24.93 23.06 -0.23
N THR A 402 -24.98 21.82 0.25
CA THR A 402 -26.23 21.14 0.62
C THR A 402 -26.97 21.90 1.72
N TRP A 403 -26.27 22.26 2.79
CA TRP A 403 -26.87 22.98 3.92
C TRP A 403 -27.20 24.44 3.58
N GLU A 404 -26.34 25.15 2.86
CA GLU A 404 -26.60 26.52 2.41
C GLU A 404 -27.83 26.61 1.52
N SER A 405 -27.97 25.68 0.57
CA SER A 405 -29.15 25.60 -0.30
C SER A 405 -30.44 25.36 0.48
N PHE A 406 -30.38 24.57 1.56
CA PHE A 406 -31.53 24.34 2.42
C PHE A 406 -31.88 25.56 3.25
N LEU A 407 -30.89 26.17 3.91
CA LEU A 407 -31.11 27.39 4.71
C LEU A 407 -31.70 28.53 3.87
N ALA A 408 -31.20 28.72 2.64
CA ALA A 408 -31.75 29.69 1.71
C ALA A 408 -33.23 29.40 1.37
N SER A 409 -33.61 28.13 1.23
CA SER A 409 -35.01 27.76 0.95
C SER A 409 -35.92 28.12 2.13
N GLN A 410 -35.46 27.90 3.36
CA GLN A 410 -36.24 28.24 4.56
C GLN A 410 -36.44 29.75 4.72
N THR A 411 -35.46 30.58 4.33
CA THR A 411 -35.58 32.04 4.44
C THR A 411 -36.51 32.67 3.40
N VAL A 412 -36.66 32.04 2.23
CA VAL A 412 -37.58 32.51 1.19
C VAL A 412 -39.03 32.27 1.62
N ASP A 413 -39.32 31.13 2.24
CA ASP A 413 -40.66 30.82 2.74
C ASP A 413 -41.11 31.81 3.84
N LEU A 414 -40.19 32.21 4.74
CA LEU A 414 -40.47 33.22 5.77
C LEU A 414 -40.85 34.60 5.20
N HIS A 415 -40.18 35.05 4.13
CA HIS A 415 -40.50 36.35 3.50
C HIS A 415 -41.83 36.31 2.74
N VAL A 416 -42.25 35.15 2.22
CA VAL A 416 -43.54 34.99 1.55
C VAL A 416 -44.69 34.98 2.56
N GLU A 417 -44.48 34.40 3.75
CA GLU A 417 -45.47 34.47 4.84
C GLU A 417 -45.63 35.91 5.39
N GLU A 418 -44.54 36.64 5.65
CA GLU A 418 -44.60 38.05 6.08
C GLU A 418 -45.29 38.97 5.05
N ASP A 419 -44.98 38.82 3.74
CA ASP A 419 -45.63 39.61 2.67
C ASP A 419 -47.12 39.26 2.47
N SER A 420 -47.58 38.12 3.00
CA SER A 420 -48.96 37.66 2.92
C SER A 420 -49.83 38.12 4.09
N GLU A 421 -49.24 38.30 5.29
CA GLU A 421 -49.93 38.86 6.46
C GLU A 421 -50.14 40.38 6.34
N ASP A 422 -49.32 41.08 5.54
CA ASP A 422 -49.38 42.54 5.32
C ASP A 422 -50.30 42.99 4.17
N ARG A 423 -51.13 42.09 3.60
CA ARG A 423 -52.17 42.47 2.63
C ARG A 423 -53.57 42.47 3.26
N PRO A 424 -54.28 43.62 3.29
CA PRO A 424 -55.56 43.77 3.98
C PRO A 424 -56.75 43.06 3.33
#